data_AF-A0A024RY61-F1
#
_entry.id   AF-A0A024RY61-F1
#
_cell.length_a   1.000
_cell.length_b   1.000
_cell.length_c   1.000
_cell.angle_alpha   90.00
_cell.angle_beta   90.00
_cell.angle_gamma   90.00
#
_symmetry.space_group_name_H-M   'P 1'
#
loop_
_entity.id
_entity.type
_entity.pdbx_description
1 polymer ?
#
loop_
_entity_poly.entity_id
_entity_poly.type
_entity_poly.pdbx_seq_one_letter_code
_entity_poly.pdbx_strand_id
1 'polypeptide(L)'
;MVRNSVAILTEDPLVVRDCHLNGDEPVAHPRQFTPFEERWGERIDTGFGGTSLVEVDGEKGVGAVYYLINDNENYRHAGIARVEIINDAPTVTQRLGEHGWWWDCSTMAKYGDIAAYRDVNSDYIYVWGHPPKTVTEWPATEYVYQARVKAKDAFELDRYEYWWGRKKGWRREVLKGSEHDPESAVMWGVGQGQVVFSEWFRCYIYIHLNLDGPKVALRTADRVEGPWSEDREIYTAEPINGGFVYAGVAYPFLDETGRTLTIAFTNNNHVQVIRVTFG
;
A
#
# COMPACT_ATOMS: atom_id res chain seq x y z
N MET A 1 -22.44 -6.79 0.77
CA MET A 1 -21.03 -6.83 0.35
C MET A 1 -20.35 -5.58 0.90
N VAL A 2 -19.23 -5.74 1.60
CA VAL A 2 -18.40 -4.61 2.04
C VAL A 2 -17.34 -4.31 0.99
N ARG A 3 -16.94 -3.04 0.85
CA ARG A 3 -15.92 -2.62 -0.13
C ARG A 3 -14.50 -2.71 0.44
N ASN A 4 -14.39 -2.70 1.76
CA ASN A 4 -13.17 -2.91 2.51
C ASN A 4 -13.50 -3.44 3.91
N SER A 5 -12.57 -4.17 4.50
CA SER A 5 -12.62 -4.63 5.89
C SER A 5 -11.20 -4.70 6.44
N VAL A 6 -11.06 -4.99 7.74
CA VAL A 6 -9.77 -5.16 8.39
C VAL A 6 -9.82 -6.37 9.30
N ALA A 7 -8.75 -7.16 9.27
CA ALA A 7 -8.55 -8.32 10.11
C ALA A 7 -7.10 -8.34 10.61
N ILE A 8 -6.88 -8.99 11.75
CA ILE A 8 -5.56 -9.17 12.35
C ILE A 8 -5.07 -10.57 12.00
N LEU A 9 -3.87 -10.66 11.44
CA LEU A 9 -3.21 -11.94 11.19
C LEU A 9 -2.80 -12.59 12.52
N THR A 10 -2.83 -13.92 12.59
CA THR A 10 -2.31 -14.67 13.74
C THR A 10 -0.93 -15.25 13.44
N GLU A 11 -0.34 -15.97 14.40
CA GLU A 11 0.89 -16.76 14.18
C GLU A 11 0.72 -17.82 13.08
N ASP A 12 -0.50 -18.31 12.87
CA ASP A 12 -0.85 -19.09 11.68
C ASP A 12 -1.25 -18.12 10.56
N PRO A 13 -0.47 -18.02 9.47
CA PRO A 13 -0.77 -17.08 8.39
C PRO A 13 -2.02 -17.46 7.58
N LEU A 14 -2.62 -18.62 7.83
CA LEU A 14 -3.90 -19.04 7.24
C LEU A 14 -5.11 -18.64 8.09
N VAL A 15 -4.88 -18.09 9.28
CA VAL A 15 -5.93 -17.71 10.23
C VAL A 15 -5.84 -16.22 10.53
N VAL A 16 -7.00 -15.56 10.43
CA VAL A 16 -7.17 -14.15 10.78
C VAL A 16 -8.28 -13.99 11.81
N ARG A 17 -8.18 -12.95 12.62
CA ARG A 17 -9.25 -12.47 13.50
C ARG A 17 -9.86 -11.23 12.89
N ASP A 18 -11.13 -11.30 12.51
CA ASP A 18 -11.86 -10.12 12.05
C ASP A 18 -11.98 -9.10 13.20
N CYS A 19 -11.86 -7.82 12.87
CA CYS A 19 -11.90 -6.74 13.87
C CYS A 19 -13.31 -6.18 14.10
N HIS A 20 -14.20 -6.28 13.11
CA HIS A 20 -15.48 -5.58 13.07
C HIS A 20 -16.57 -6.45 12.45
N LEU A 21 -16.94 -7.55 13.11
CA LEU A 21 -18.08 -8.36 12.66
C LEU A 21 -19.42 -7.68 13.02
N ASN A 22 -20.42 -7.86 12.15
CA ASN A 22 -21.80 -7.56 12.48
C ASN A 22 -22.42 -8.70 13.33
N GLY A 23 -23.70 -8.55 13.69
CA GLY A 23 -24.43 -9.53 14.50
C GLY A 23 -25.35 -10.42 13.66
N ASP A 24 -25.06 -10.61 12.37
CA ASP A 24 -25.91 -11.39 11.47
C ASP A 24 -25.84 -12.89 11.84
N GLU A 25 -26.96 -13.58 11.65
CA GLU A 25 -27.13 -15.01 11.94
C GLU A 25 -27.59 -15.74 10.66
N PRO A 26 -27.11 -16.98 10.39
CA PRO A 26 -26.16 -17.77 11.19
C PRO A 26 -24.68 -17.44 10.91
N VAL A 27 -24.40 -16.51 10.00
CA VAL A 27 -23.04 -16.14 9.60
C VAL A 27 -22.87 -14.64 9.75
N ALA A 28 -22.02 -14.22 10.69
CA ALA A 28 -21.61 -12.84 10.82
C ALA A 28 -20.74 -12.42 9.62
N HIS A 29 -20.86 -11.15 9.22
CA HIS A 29 -20.11 -10.57 8.13
C HIS A 29 -19.26 -9.37 8.62
N PRO A 30 -18.10 -9.10 7.98
CA PRO A 30 -17.31 -7.91 8.28
C PRO A 30 -18.11 -6.63 8.02
N ARG A 31 -17.88 -5.61 8.84
CA ARG A 31 -18.34 -4.23 8.63
C ARG A 31 -17.32 -3.47 7.77
N GLN A 32 -17.75 -2.33 7.22
CA GLN A 32 -16.87 -1.43 6.47
C GLN A 32 -15.81 -0.87 7.41
N PHE A 33 -14.52 -1.10 7.09
CA PHE A 33 -13.42 -0.51 7.87
C PHE A 33 -13.33 1.01 7.63
N THR A 34 -13.47 1.43 6.37
CA THR A 34 -13.63 2.81 5.93
C THR A 34 -15.01 2.97 5.29
N PRO A 35 -16.03 3.46 6.05
CA PRO A 35 -17.38 3.68 5.52
C PRO A 35 -17.37 4.61 4.31
N PHE A 36 -18.29 4.39 3.36
CA PHE A 36 -18.52 5.35 2.28
C PHE A 36 -19.22 6.60 2.85
N GLU A 37 -18.99 7.75 2.23
CA GLU A 37 -19.59 9.02 2.64
C GLU A 37 -20.42 9.61 1.50
N GLU A 38 -21.75 9.51 1.63
CA GLU A 38 -22.70 9.98 0.62
C GLU A 38 -22.57 11.48 0.34
N ARG A 39 -22.17 12.28 1.36
CA ARG A 39 -21.91 13.73 1.19
C ARG A 39 -20.77 14.01 0.22
N TRP A 40 -19.90 13.05 -0.03
CA TRP A 40 -18.80 13.13 -1.00
C TRP A 40 -19.12 12.44 -2.33
N GLY A 41 -20.36 11.96 -2.50
CA GLY A 41 -20.82 11.23 -3.68
C GLY A 41 -20.37 9.77 -3.72
N GLU A 42 -19.81 9.25 -2.62
CA GLU A 42 -19.47 7.84 -2.50
C GLU A 42 -20.72 6.99 -2.25
N ARG A 43 -20.68 5.77 -2.77
CA ARG A 43 -21.74 4.77 -2.65
C ARG A 43 -21.13 3.42 -2.27
N ILE A 44 -21.98 2.43 -2.05
CA ILE A 44 -21.53 1.06 -1.73
C ILE A 44 -20.67 0.43 -2.84
N ASP A 45 -20.90 0.83 -4.09
CA ASP A 45 -20.18 0.40 -5.29
C ASP A 45 -18.95 1.28 -5.63
N THR A 46 -18.70 2.35 -4.85
CA THR A 46 -17.47 3.13 -4.99
C THR A 46 -16.29 2.31 -4.50
N GLY A 47 -15.38 1.98 -5.41
CA GLY A 47 -14.20 1.20 -5.14
C GLY A 47 -13.26 1.90 -4.15
N PHE A 48 -12.65 1.10 -3.27
CA PHE A 48 -11.71 1.55 -2.26
C PHE A 48 -10.49 0.63 -2.28
N GLY A 49 -9.37 1.13 -2.79
CA GLY A 49 -8.12 0.37 -2.84
C GLY A 49 -7.20 0.84 -1.72
N GLY A 50 -7.11 0.09 -0.62
CA GLY A 50 -6.12 0.34 0.43
C GLY A 50 -4.86 -0.48 0.18
N THR A 51 -3.68 0.10 0.42
CA THR A 51 -2.41 -0.64 0.30
C THR A 51 -1.90 -1.15 1.63
N SER A 52 -1.74 -0.26 2.60
CA SER A 52 -1.14 -0.62 3.88
C SER A 52 -1.68 0.25 5.02
N LEU A 53 -1.88 -0.40 6.17
CA LEU A 53 -2.05 0.25 7.46
C LEU A 53 -0.67 0.38 8.10
N VAL A 54 -0.27 1.60 8.46
CA VAL A 54 1.05 1.88 9.03
C VAL A 54 0.93 2.52 10.41
N GLU A 55 1.88 2.23 11.29
CA GLU A 55 1.96 2.84 12.61
C GLU A 55 2.37 4.33 12.50
N VAL A 56 1.71 5.17 13.29
CA VAL A 56 2.02 6.60 13.46
C VAL A 56 2.53 6.88 14.87
N ASP A 57 1.85 6.35 15.89
CA ASP A 57 2.21 6.45 17.31
C ASP A 57 1.74 5.17 18.02
N GLY A 58 2.64 4.19 18.16
CA GLY A 58 2.34 2.89 18.73
C GLY A 58 1.90 2.95 20.20
N GLU A 59 2.45 3.87 21.00
CA GLU A 59 2.07 4.04 22.41
C GLU A 59 0.62 4.49 22.58
N LYS A 60 0.12 5.29 21.63
CA LYS A 60 -1.27 5.77 21.62
C LYS A 60 -2.20 4.93 20.76
N GLY A 61 -1.70 3.87 20.12
CA GLY A 61 -2.48 3.06 19.20
C GLY A 61 -3.00 3.87 18.00
N VAL A 62 -2.18 4.78 17.46
CA VAL A 62 -2.53 5.60 16.28
C VAL A 62 -1.79 5.08 15.06
N GLY A 63 -2.52 4.90 13.97
CA GLY A 63 -2.01 4.54 12.66
C GLY A 63 -2.62 5.36 11.54
N ALA A 64 -2.17 5.09 10.33
CA ALA A 64 -2.69 5.68 9.11
C ALA A 64 -2.95 4.61 8.05
N VAL A 65 -4.06 4.74 7.33
CA VAL A 65 -4.30 3.97 6.10
C VAL A 65 -4.26 4.91 4.91
N TYR A 66 -3.47 4.54 3.91
CA TYR A 66 -3.44 5.23 2.61
C TYR A 66 -4.31 4.46 1.61
N TYR A 67 -5.06 5.19 0.80
CA TYR A 67 -6.08 4.60 -0.06
C TYR A 67 -6.30 5.35 -1.36
N LEU A 68 -6.84 4.63 -2.33
CA LEU A 68 -7.49 5.14 -3.52
C LEU A 68 -9.00 5.03 -3.43
N ILE A 69 -9.67 6.04 -3.97
CA ILE A 69 -11.09 6.03 -4.28
C ILE A 69 -11.23 5.91 -5.80
N ASN A 70 -12.01 4.95 -6.25
CA ASN A 70 -12.31 4.77 -7.67
C ASN A 70 -13.79 4.58 -7.94
N ASP A 71 -14.20 5.03 -9.13
CA ASP A 71 -15.55 4.82 -9.67
C ASP A 71 -15.41 4.04 -10.97
N ASN A 72 -15.62 2.72 -10.92
CA ASN A 72 -15.42 1.80 -12.05
C ASN A 72 -14.02 1.94 -12.68
N GLU A 73 -12.97 1.68 -11.89
CA GLU A 73 -11.55 1.83 -12.25
C GLU A 73 -11.11 3.27 -12.59
N ASN A 74 -11.97 4.26 -12.36
CA ASN A 74 -11.60 5.66 -12.47
C ASN A 74 -10.96 6.15 -11.16
N TYR A 75 -9.64 5.94 -11.02
CA TYR A 75 -8.83 6.30 -9.84
C TYR A 75 -8.63 7.82 -9.69
N ARG A 76 -9.69 8.56 -9.34
CA ARG A 76 -9.65 10.03 -9.33
C ARG A 76 -8.98 10.61 -8.10
N HIS A 77 -9.00 9.91 -6.97
CA HIS A 77 -8.56 10.51 -5.71
C HIS A 77 -7.79 9.51 -4.85
N ALA A 78 -6.74 10.02 -4.21
CA ALA A 78 -6.01 9.30 -3.17
C ALA A 78 -6.01 10.09 -1.85
N GLY A 79 -5.89 9.39 -0.74
CA GLY A 79 -5.96 10.03 0.57
C GLY A 79 -5.35 9.22 1.69
N ILE A 80 -5.51 9.78 2.88
CA ILE A 80 -5.05 9.23 4.14
C ILE A 80 -6.19 9.30 5.16
N ALA A 81 -6.36 8.23 5.93
CA ALA A 81 -7.25 8.18 7.08
C ALA A 81 -6.45 7.96 8.35
N ARG A 82 -6.83 8.67 9.41
CA ARG A 82 -6.43 8.39 10.79
C ARG A 82 -7.14 7.12 11.26
N VAL A 83 -6.35 6.23 11.83
CA VAL A 83 -6.80 4.99 12.45
C VAL A 83 -6.42 5.03 13.92
N GLU A 84 -7.36 4.68 14.80
CA GLU A 84 -7.12 4.59 16.24
C GLU A 84 -7.59 3.23 16.74
N ILE A 85 -6.89 2.68 17.72
CA ILE A 85 -7.35 1.48 18.43
C ILE A 85 -8.51 1.87 19.34
N ILE A 86 -9.70 1.35 19.03
CA ILE A 86 -10.93 1.56 19.81
C ILE A 86 -11.50 0.17 20.11
N ASN A 87 -11.68 -0.16 21.40
CA ASN A 87 -12.12 -1.48 21.85
C ASN A 87 -11.29 -2.63 21.25
N ASP A 88 -9.95 -2.50 21.33
CA ASP A 88 -8.98 -3.49 20.84
C ASP A 88 -9.06 -3.79 19.32
N ALA A 89 -9.63 -2.86 18.55
CA ALA A 89 -9.75 -2.95 17.10
C ALA A 89 -9.31 -1.65 16.39
N PRO A 90 -8.52 -1.73 15.31
CA PRO A 90 -8.20 -0.57 14.49
C PRO A 90 -9.47 -0.01 13.86
N THR A 91 -9.73 1.27 14.06
CA THR A 91 -10.95 1.95 13.62
C THR A 91 -10.58 3.25 12.91
N VAL A 92 -11.08 3.46 11.69
CA VAL A 92 -10.91 4.74 10.99
C VAL A 92 -11.74 5.80 11.72
N THR A 93 -11.08 6.84 12.23
CA THR A 93 -11.74 7.93 12.96
C THR A 93 -11.86 9.20 12.14
N GLN A 94 -11.00 9.39 11.14
CA GLN A 94 -11.04 10.57 10.26
C GLN A 94 -10.42 10.27 8.90
N ARG A 95 -11.10 10.67 7.82
CA ARG A 95 -10.50 10.81 6.48
C ARG A 95 -10.10 12.28 6.27
N LEU A 96 -8.90 12.51 5.77
CA LEU A 96 -8.34 13.85 5.61
C LEU A 96 -8.61 14.44 4.21
N GLY A 97 -8.59 15.77 4.14
CA GLY A 97 -8.92 16.55 2.94
C GLY A 97 -10.40 16.92 2.86
N GLU A 98 -10.72 17.89 1.99
CA GLU A 98 -12.06 18.51 1.91
C GLU A 98 -13.18 17.51 1.64
N HIS A 99 -12.89 16.49 0.83
CA HIS A 99 -13.80 15.43 0.44
C HIS A 99 -13.36 14.06 0.98
N GLY A 100 -12.57 14.05 2.06
CA GLY A 100 -11.96 12.82 2.58
C GLY A 100 -10.96 12.19 1.62
N TRP A 101 -10.35 12.99 0.77
CA TRP A 101 -9.18 12.67 -0.03
C TRP A 101 -8.39 13.96 -0.26
N TRP A 102 -7.14 13.81 -0.67
CA TRP A 102 -6.20 14.91 -0.74
C TRP A 102 -5.47 15.01 -2.08
N TRP A 103 -4.88 13.92 -2.56
CA TRP A 103 -4.21 13.93 -3.86
C TRP A 103 -5.24 13.80 -4.98
N ASP A 104 -5.28 14.81 -5.86
CA ASP A 104 -6.02 14.75 -7.12
C ASP A 104 -5.20 13.97 -8.15
N CYS A 105 -5.56 12.70 -8.31
CA CYS A 105 -4.87 11.76 -9.19
C CYS A 105 -5.04 12.11 -10.68
N SER A 106 -5.84 13.13 -11.01
CA SER A 106 -5.88 13.68 -12.37
C SER A 106 -4.55 14.33 -12.75
N THR A 107 -3.82 14.90 -11.79
CA THR A 107 -2.57 15.64 -12.05
C THR A 107 -1.40 15.24 -11.17
N MET A 108 -1.66 14.52 -10.07
CA MET A 108 -0.66 14.01 -9.12
C MET A 108 -0.58 12.48 -9.19
N ALA A 109 0.56 11.91 -8.78
CA ALA A 109 0.67 10.47 -8.60
C ALA A 109 -0.35 9.94 -7.58
N LYS A 110 -0.73 8.67 -7.75
CA LYS A 110 -1.72 7.95 -6.95
C LYS A 110 -1.13 7.48 -5.62
N TYR A 111 -0.56 8.40 -4.83
CA TYR A 111 0.22 8.06 -3.64
C TYR A 111 -0.55 7.16 -2.66
N GLY A 112 0.06 6.03 -2.33
CA GLY A 112 -0.54 5.01 -1.47
C GLY A 112 -1.32 3.93 -2.20
N ASP A 113 -1.23 3.82 -3.53
CA ASP A 113 -1.82 2.71 -4.30
C ASP A 113 -0.87 1.56 -4.60
N ILE A 114 0.43 1.81 -4.56
CA ILE A 114 1.47 0.80 -4.69
C ILE A 114 1.82 0.20 -3.33
N ALA A 115 2.19 1.05 -2.36
CA ALA A 115 2.59 0.65 -1.02
C ALA A 115 2.60 1.85 -0.06
N ALA A 116 2.55 1.56 1.24
CA ALA A 116 2.98 2.49 2.29
C ALA A 116 3.84 1.75 3.33
N TYR A 117 4.84 2.43 3.89
CA TYR A 117 5.80 1.82 4.81
C TYR A 117 6.23 2.81 5.89
N ARG A 118 6.01 2.45 7.16
CA ARG A 118 6.63 3.14 8.30
C ARG A 118 8.04 2.60 8.46
N ASP A 119 9.02 3.43 8.14
CA ASP A 119 10.41 3.00 8.13
C ASP A 119 10.96 2.80 9.54
N VAL A 120 11.44 1.58 9.82
CA VAL A 120 12.04 1.21 11.10
C VAL A 120 13.37 1.92 11.37
N ASN A 121 14.04 2.41 10.32
CA ASN A 121 15.35 3.06 10.42
C ASN A 121 15.28 4.60 10.40
N SER A 122 14.08 5.19 10.40
CA SER A 122 13.90 6.64 10.44
C SER A 122 12.57 7.04 11.09
N ASP A 123 12.26 8.34 11.12
CA ASP A 123 10.97 8.85 11.61
C ASP A 123 9.90 8.94 10.51
N TYR A 124 10.19 8.47 9.29
CA TYR A 124 9.35 8.69 8.13
C TYR A 124 8.38 7.54 7.83
N ILE A 125 7.21 7.92 7.33
CA ILE A 125 6.33 7.07 6.55
C ILE A 125 6.58 7.41 5.08
N TYR A 126 6.80 6.38 4.27
CA TYR A 126 6.95 6.48 2.82
C TYR A 126 5.70 5.93 2.15
N VAL A 127 5.29 6.56 1.05
CA VAL A 127 4.15 6.15 0.22
C VAL A 127 4.54 6.17 -1.24
N TRP A 128 4.12 5.13 -1.96
CA TRP A 128 4.38 4.96 -3.39
C TRP A 128 3.09 5.05 -4.18
N GLY A 129 3.17 5.67 -5.35
CA GLY A 129 2.03 5.90 -6.23
C GLY A 129 2.37 5.66 -7.69
N HIS A 130 1.45 5.04 -8.43
CA HIS A 130 1.45 5.08 -9.90
C HIS A 130 1.33 6.53 -10.42
N PRO A 131 1.63 6.77 -11.72
CA PRO A 131 1.55 8.10 -12.31
C PRO A 131 0.14 8.70 -12.27
N PRO A 132 0.00 10.03 -12.43
CA PRO A 132 -1.31 10.65 -12.62
C PRO A 132 -2.02 10.12 -13.86
N LYS A 133 -3.34 10.26 -13.89
CA LYS A 133 -4.18 9.83 -15.03
C LYS A 133 -3.86 10.50 -16.36
N THR A 134 -3.22 11.66 -16.34
CA THR A 134 -2.76 12.34 -17.56
C THR A 134 -1.62 11.60 -18.27
N VAL A 135 -0.96 10.65 -17.60
CA VAL A 135 0.05 9.78 -18.20
C VAL A 135 -0.65 8.53 -18.72
N THR A 136 -0.73 8.40 -20.04
CA THR A 136 -1.47 7.32 -20.72
C THR A 136 -0.59 6.39 -21.55
N GLU A 137 0.66 6.77 -21.82
CA GLU A 137 1.53 6.05 -22.75
C GLU A 137 2.53 5.15 -22.04
N TRP A 138 2.69 3.93 -22.54
CA TRP A 138 3.77 3.04 -22.11
C TRP A 138 5.12 3.55 -22.66
N PRO A 139 6.23 3.49 -21.89
CA PRO A 139 6.40 2.85 -20.58
C PRO A 139 6.05 3.75 -19.38
N ALA A 140 5.58 4.97 -19.62
CA ALA A 140 5.41 5.97 -18.57
C ALA A 140 4.32 5.64 -17.55
N THR A 141 3.31 4.85 -17.94
CA THR A 141 2.25 4.33 -17.05
C THR A 141 2.77 3.46 -15.92
N GLU A 142 3.97 2.89 -16.06
CA GLU A 142 4.55 1.93 -15.13
C GLU A 142 5.57 2.56 -14.16
N TYR A 143 5.80 3.87 -14.23
CA TYR A 143 6.68 4.57 -13.28
C TYR A 143 6.01 4.72 -11.92
N VAL A 144 6.80 4.59 -10.86
CA VAL A 144 6.35 4.75 -9.48
C VAL A 144 7.02 5.97 -8.86
N TYR A 145 6.21 6.83 -8.26
CA TYR A 145 6.63 8.04 -7.56
C TYR A 145 6.49 7.88 -6.06
N GLN A 146 7.22 8.69 -5.31
CA GLN A 146 7.31 8.56 -3.85
C GLN A 146 7.00 9.87 -3.14
N ALA A 147 6.26 9.78 -2.04
CA ALA A 147 6.11 10.82 -1.03
C ALA A 147 6.53 10.27 0.33
N ARG A 148 6.84 11.17 1.26
CA ARG A 148 7.10 10.83 2.66
C ARG A 148 6.65 11.92 3.61
N VAL A 149 6.44 11.54 4.85
CA VAL A 149 6.15 12.46 5.96
C VAL A 149 6.74 11.89 7.23
N LYS A 150 7.08 12.73 8.21
CA LYS A 150 7.40 12.21 9.54
C LYS A 150 6.13 11.62 10.14
N ALA A 151 6.23 10.47 10.80
CA ALA A 151 5.08 9.75 11.36
C ALA A 151 4.23 10.65 12.26
N LYS A 152 4.86 11.39 13.18
CA LYS A 152 4.19 12.37 14.07
C LYS A 152 3.42 13.48 13.33
N ASP A 153 3.79 13.77 12.09
CA ASP A 153 3.22 14.82 11.25
C ASP A 153 2.31 14.21 10.15
N ALA A 154 1.98 12.91 10.21
CA ALA A 154 1.29 12.20 9.12
C ALA A 154 -0.08 12.80 8.77
N PHE A 155 -0.75 13.46 9.70
CA PHE A 155 -2.06 14.05 9.48
C PHE A 155 -1.99 15.54 9.09
N GLU A 156 -0.79 16.11 9.01
CA GLU A 156 -0.54 17.49 8.58
C GLU A 156 -0.17 17.48 7.09
N LEU A 157 -1.18 17.66 6.23
CA LEU A 157 -1.03 17.46 4.78
C LEU A 157 0.06 18.36 4.16
N ASP A 158 0.30 19.55 4.69
CA ASP A 158 1.34 20.47 4.21
C ASP A 158 2.79 20.07 4.60
N ARG A 159 2.95 19.00 5.38
CA ARG A 159 4.26 18.50 5.85
C ARG A 159 4.89 17.43 4.98
N TYR A 160 4.15 16.88 4.02
CA TYR A 160 4.69 15.86 3.14
C TYR A 160 5.77 16.43 2.22
N GLU A 161 6.72 15.58 1.92
CA GLU A 161 7.78 15.79 0.95
C GLU A 161 7.63 14.78 -0.18
N TYR A 162 7.96 15.20 -1.39
CA TYR A 162 7.88 14.43 -2.62
C TYR A 162 9.29 14.24 -3.15
N TRP A 163 9.54 13.09 -3.77
CA TRP A 163 10.84 12.79 -4.35
C TRP A 163 10.96 13.45 -5.74
N TRP A 164 11.90 14.38 -5.90
CA TRP A 164 12.14 15.08 -7.18
C TRP A 164 13.31 14.50 -7.98
N GLY A 165 13.67 13.25 -7.72
CA GLY A 165 14.82 12.61 -8.33
C GLY A 165 16.14 12.92 -7.62
N ARG A 166 17.18 12.14 -7.94
CA ARG A 166 18.47 12.16 -7.23
C ARG A 166 19.14 13.52 -7.19
N LYS A 167 18.98 14.32 -8.25
CA LYS A 167 19.58 15.66 -8.36
C LYS A 167 18.90 16.70 -7.47
N LYS A 168 17.59 16.59 -7.28
CA LYS A 168 16.78 17.60 -6.56
C LYS A 168 16.43 17.17 -5.14
N GLY A 169 16.42 15.87 -4.86
CA GLY A 169 16.08 15.29 -3.56
C GLY A 169 14.61 15.48 -3.17
N TRP A 170 14.36 15.42 -1.86
CA TRP A 170 13.03 15.63 -1.28
C TRP A 170 12.63 17.11 -1.27
N ARG A 171 11.39 17.42 -1.65
CA ARG A 171 10.83 18.79 -1.61
C ARG A 171 9.37 18.79 -1.19
N ARG A 172 8.89 19.90 -0.61
CA ARG A 172 7.47 20.07 -0.26
C ARG A 172 6.55 20.37 -1.44
N GLU A 173 7.13 20.77 -2.57
CA GLU A 173 6.39 20.96 -3.80
C GLU A 173 5.96 19.59 -4.34
N VAL A 174 4.67 19.39 -4.59
CA VAL A 174 4.15 18.14 -5.16
C VAL A 174 4.45 18.09 -6.66
N LEU A 175 4.84 16.92 -7.16
CA LEU A 175 5.00 16.68 -8.60
C LEU A 175 3.64 16.85 -9.29
N LYS A 176 3.63 17.54 -10.44
CA LYS A 176 2.44 17.72 -11.27
C LYS A 176 2.74 17.53 -12.75
N GLY A 177 1.79 16.91 -13.46
CA GLY A 177 1.83 16.82 -14.92
C GLY A 177 3.15 16.26 -15.43
N SER A 178 3.88 17.02 -16.26
CA SER A 178 5.14 16.62 -16.91
C SER A 178 6.33 16.42 -15.96
N GLU A 179 6.21 16.79 -14.70
CA GLU A 179 7.24 16.51 -13.69
C GLU A 179 7.29 15.04 -13.30
N HIS A 180 6.24 14.27 -13.62
CA HIS A 180 6.22 12.82 -13.52
C HIS A 180 6.98 12.22 -14.70
N ASP A 181 8.28 12.06 -14.50
CA ASP A 181 9.25 11.62 -15.50
C ASP A 181 10.17 10.52 -14.95
N PRO A 182 11.00 9.89 -15.78
CA PRO A 182 11.91 8.83 -15.31
C PRO A 182 12.93 9.30 -14.27
N GLU A 183 13.28 10.59 -14.23
CA GLU A 183 14.26 11.14 -13.28
C GLU A 183 13.69 11.27 -11.87
N SER A 184 12.38 11.53 -11.77
CA SER A 184 11.62 11.64 -10.52
C SER A 184 10.99 10.32 -10.05
N ALA A 185 10.99 9.28 -10.88
CA ALA A 185 10.55 7.94 -10.50
C ALA A 185 11.57 7.24 -9.57
N VAL A 186 11.07 6.39 -8.66
CA VAL A 186 11.90 5.53 -7.79
C VAL A 186 11.93 4.07 -8.24
N MET A 187 10.89 3.62 -8.95
CA MET A 187 10.78 2.28 -9.51
C MET A 187 10.05 2.35 -10.86
N TRP A 188 10.18 1.27 -11.64
CA TRP A 188 9.43 1.05 -12.87
C TRP A 188 8.96 -0.40 -12.94
N GLY A 189 7.75 -0.60 -13.47
CA GLY A 189 7.23 -1.92 -13.80
C GLY A 189 6.97 -2.79 -12.58
N VAL A 190 6.27 -2.24 -11.60
CA VAL A 190 5.85 -2.97 -10.40
C VAL A 190 4.38 -2.73 -10.11
N GLY A 191 3.69 -3.77 -9.62
CA GLY A 191 2.32 -3.65 -9.11
C GLY A 191 2.27 -3.31 -7.62
N GLN A 192 1.07 -3.33 -7.05
CA GLN A 192 0.85 -3.22 -5.60
C GLN A 192 1.64 -4.30 -4.84
N GLY A 193 2.23 -3.89 -3.72
CA GLY A 193 3.06 -4.76 -2.91
C GLY A 193 3.37 -4.21 -1.53
N GLN A 194 4.48 -4.68 -0.95
CA GLN A 194 4.93 -4.24 0.37
C GLN A 194 6.44 -4.07 0.45
N VAL A 195 6.85 -2.92 0.97
CA VAL A 195 8.24 -2.63 1.34
C VAL A 195 8.46 -3.02 2.80
N VAL A 196 9.56 -3.72 3.09
CA VAL A 196 10.01 -4.02 4.45
C VAL A 196 11.54 -3.90 4.53
N PHE A 197 12.08 -3.63 5.71
CA PHE A 197 13.51 -3.78 5.95
C PHE A 197 13.83 -5.24 6.32
N SER A 198 14.83 -5.84 5.67
CA SER A 198 15.27 -7.20 5.98
C SER A 198 16.47 -7.18 6.89
N GLU A 199 16.33 -7.71 8.11
CA GLU A 199 17.44 -7.91 9.03
C GLU A 199 18.50 -8.89 8.49
N TRP A 200 18.07 -9.86 7.68
CA TRP A 200 18.94 -10.85 7.06
C TRP A 200 19.83 -10.25 5.96
N PHE A 201 19.22 -9.53 5.00
CA PHE A 201 19.96 -8.93 3.89
C PHE A 201 20.57 -7.57 4.24
N ARG A 202 20.17 -6.95 5.35
CA ARG A 202 20.56 -5.59 5.77
C ARG A 202 20.21 -4.52 4.74
N CYS A 203 19.09 -4.69 4.04
CA CYS A 203 18.58 -3.75 3.04
C CYS A 203 17.05 -3.76 3.00
N TYR A 204 16.45 -2.81 2.30
CA TYR A 204 15.02 -2.81 2.01
C TYR A 204 14.73 -3.85 0.95
N ILE A 205 13.63 -4.57 1.12
CA ILE A 205 13.07 -5.46 0.11
C ILE A 205 11.68 -4.98 -0.26
N TYR A 206 11.34 -5.10 -1.54
CA TYR A 206 10.01 -4.85 -2.06
C TYR A 206 9.46 -6.13 -2.65
N ILE A 207 8.38 -6.64 -2.06
CA ILE A 207 7.64 -7.80 -2.56
C ILE A 207 6.46 -7.28 -3.37
N HIS A 208 6.33 -7.77 -4.60
CA HIS A 208 5.19 -7.46 -5.48
C HIS A 208 4.92 -8.63 -6.43
N LEU A 209 3.88 -8.52 -7.25
CA LEU A 209 3.68 -9.39 -8.41
C LEU A 209 4.28 -8.68 -9.64
N ASN A 210 4.97 -9.44 -10.48
CA ASN A 210 5.51 -8.92 -11.74
C ASN A 210 4.36 -8.49 -12.69
N LEU A 211 4.63 -7.56 -13.60
CA LEU A 211 3.63 -7.03 -14.55
C LEU A 211 3.00 -8.11 -15.42
N ASP A 212 3.76 -9.14 -15.79
CA ASP A 212 3.29 -10.22 -16.66
C ASP A 212 2.48 -11.28 -15.89
N GLY A 213 2.45 -11.22 -14.56
CA GLY A 213 1.96 -12.27 -13.68
C GLY A 213 2.59 -13.65 -13.98
N PRO A 214 2.15 -14.71 -13.29
CA PRO A 214 1.63 -14.76 -11.93
C PRO A 214 2.79 -14.95 -10.91
N LYS A 215 3.85 -14.16 -11.02
CA LYS A 215 5.10 -14.41 -10.28
C LYS A 215 5.29 -13.41 -9.16
N VAL A 216 5.55 -13.93 -7.96
CA VAL A 216 5.98 -13.12 -6.82
C VAL A 216 7.44 -12.76 -7.05
N ALA A 217 7.70 -11.46 -7.11
CA ALA A 217 9.01 -10.88 -7.35
C ALA A 217 9.49 -10.12 -6.11
N LEU A 218 10.82 -10.06 -5.97
CA LEU A 218 11.53 -9.35 -4.93
C LEU A 218 12.52 -8.37 -5.57
N ARG A 219 12.49 -7.12 -5.14
CA ARG A 219 13.55 -6.13 -5.40
C ARG A 219 14.25 -5.76 -4.10
N THR A 220 15.52 -5.35 -4.18
CA THR A 220 16.29 -4.85 -3.04
C THR A 220 16.78 -3.42 -3.25
N ALA A 221 16.96 -2.67 -2.16
CA ALA A 221 17.61 -1.37 -2.18
C ALA A 221 18.26 -1.05 -0.83
N ASP A 222 19.39 -0.34 -0.85
CA ASP A 222 20.03 0.15 0.39
C ASP A 222 19.30 1.36 1.00
N ARG A 223 18.44 2.00 0.21
CA ARG A 223 17.65 3.17 0.59
C ARG A 223 16.23 3.05 0.06
N VAL A 224 15.27 3.66 0.75
CA VAL A 224 13.84 3.57 0.41
C VAL A 224 13.53 4.24 -0.94
N GLU A 225 14.30 5.26 -1.33
CA GLU A 225 14.25 5.90 -2.66
C GLU A 225 15.03 5.14 -3.75
N GLY A 226 15.65 4.00 -3.43
CA GLY A 226 16.46 3.22 -4.35
C GLY A 226 17.91 3.71 -4.50
N PRO A 227 18.67 3.20 -5.51
CA PRO A 227 18.16 2.42 -6.64
C PRO A 227 17.66 1.06 -6.20
N TRP A 228 16.49 0.68 -6.71
CA TRP A 228 15.94 -0.65 -6.54
C TRP A 228 16.54 -1.59 -7.59
N SER A 229 16.83 -2.83 -7.20
CA SER A 229 17.30 -3.87 -8.12
C SER A 229 16.24 -4.22 -9.16
N GLU A 230 16.64 -5.02 -10.15
CA GLU A 230 15.70 -5.75 -11.00
C GLU A 230 14.91 -6.79 -10.19
N ASP A 231 13.82 -7.29 -10.77
CA ASP A 231 13.01 -8.36 -10.19
C ASP A 231 13.83 -9.64 -10.04
N ARG A 232 13.81 -10.20 -8.82
CA ARG A 232 14.14 -11.60 -8.60
C ARG A 232 12.86 -12.37 -8.34
N GLU A 233 12.51 -13.26 -9.26
CA GLU A 233 11.37 -14.16 -9.10
C GLU A 233 11.66 -15.16 -7.97
N ILE A 234 10.76 -15.21 -6.98
CA ILE A 234 10.88 -16.10 -5.81
C ILE A 234 9.80 -17.17 -5.77
N TYR A 235 8.70 -16.99 -6.51
CA TYR A 235 7.64 -17.98 -6.65
C TYR A 235 6.78 -17.70 -7.90
N THR A 236 6.26 -18.76 -8.52
CA THR A 236 5.29 -18.67 -9.63
C THR A 236 4.00 -19.36 -9.20
N ALA A 237 2.90 -18.63 -9.13
CA ALA A 237 1.59 -19.20 -8.82
C ALA A 237 0.97 -19.83 -10.06
N GLU A 238 0.15 -20.87 -9.87
CA GLU A 238 -0.72 -21.38 -10.94
C GLU A 238 -2.07 -20.66 -10.86
N PRO A 239 -2.49 -19.90 -11.90
CA PRO A 239 -3.76 -19.19 -11.88
C PRO A 239 -4.97 -20.12 -11.73
N ILE A 240 -5.77 -19.92 -10.68
CA ILE A 240 -6.98 -20.71 -10.45
C ILE A 240 -8.01 -20.34 -11.52
N ASN A 241 -8.43 -21.32 -12.32
CA ASN A 241 -9.40 -21.14 -13.42
C ASN A 241 -9.00 -20.05 -14.43
N GLY A 242 -7.69 -19.82 -14.63
CA GLY A 242 -7.19 -18.75 -15.49
C GLY A 242 -7.46 -17.33 -14.97
N GLY A 243 -7.81 -17.18 -13.68
CA GLY A 243 -8.06 -15.89 -13.05
C GLY A 243 -6.80 -15.08 -12.77
N PHE A 244 -6.97 -13.85 -12.28
CA PHE A 244 -5.85 -12.96 -11.97
C PHE A 244 -5.11 -13.33 -10.68
N VAL A 245 -3.79 -13.13 -10.69
CA VAL A 245 -2.92 -13.23 -9.51
C VAL A 245 -2.31 -11.85 -9.23
N TYR A 246 -2.51 -11.30 -8.04
CA TYR A 246 -2.14 -9.92 -7.72
C TYR A 246 -1.92 -9.66 -6.22
N ALA A 247 -1.42 -8.45 -5.90
CA ALA A 247 -1.22 -7.91 -4.55
C ALA A 247 -0.38 -8.81 -3.62
N GLY A 248 0.93 -8.82 -3.84
CA GLY A 248 1.89 -9.61 -3.05
C GLY A 248 2.29 -8.85 -1.79
N VAL A 249 1.90 -9.36 -0.63
CA VAL A 249 2.01 -8.68 0.67
C VAL A 249 2.89 -9.52 1.60
N ALA A 250 3.83 -8.89 2.30
CA ALA A 250 4.84 -9.55 3.12
C ALA A 250 4.51 -9.44 4.62
N TYR A 251 4.72 -10.51 5.37
CA TYR A 251 4.48 -10.53 6.82
C TYR A 251 5.81 -10.75 7.56
N PRO A 252 6.66 -9.70 7.68
CA PRO A 252 7.99 -9.82 8.27
C PRO A 252 7.95 -10.16 9.77
N PHE A 253 6.85 -9.83 10.46
CA PHE A 253 6.69 -10.12 11.89
C PHE A 253 6.55 -11.62 12.21
N LEU A 254 6.27 -12.47 11.22
CA LEU A 254 6.24 -13.93 11.41
C LEU A 254 7.63 -14.57 11.47
N ASP A 255 8.68 -13.83 11.10
CA ASP A 255 10.08 -14.20 11.33
C ASP A 255 10.97 -12.94 11.33
N GLU A 256 11.12 -12.34 12.51
CA GLU A 256 11.91 -11.12 12.69
C GLU A 256 13.41 -11.31 12.42
N THR A 257 13.92 -12.55 12.35
CA THR A 257 15.32 -12.79 11.94
C THR A 257 15.55 -12.47 10.46
N GLY A 258 14.46 -12.40 9.67
CA GLY A 258 14.48 -12.18 8.24
C GLY A 258 15.02 -13.36 7.43
N ARG A 259 15.32 -14.51 8.04
CA ARG A 259 15.78 -15.73 7.33
C ARG A 259 14.70 -16.31 6.45
N THR A 260 13.45 -16.21 6.90
CA THR A 260 12.29 -16.55 6.11
C THR A 260 11.40 -15.33 5.92
N LEU A 261 10.59 -15.36 4.86
CA LEU A 261 9.58 -14.35 4.60
C LEU A 261 8.27 -15.03 4.22
N THR A 262 7.24 -14.80 5.03
CA THR A 262 5.89 -15.23 4.72
C THR A 262 5.23 -14.17 3.83
N ILE A 263 4.62 -14.60 2.73
CA ILE A 263 4.03 -13.72 1.72
C ILE A 263 2.64 -14.24 1.38
N ALA A 264 1.64 -13.36 1.34
CA ALA A 264 0.34 -13.66 0.76
C ALA A 264 0.13 -12.96 -0.58
N PHE A 265 -0.72 -13.53 -1.41
CA PHE A 265 -1.19 -12.91 -2.64
C PHE A 265 -2.60 -13.40 -2.96
N THR A 266 -3.33 -12.63 -3.78
CA THR A 266 -4.65 -13.02 -4.26
C THR A 266 -4.50 -13.83 -5.54
N ASN A 267 -5.20 -14.95 -5.65
CA ASN A 267 -5.32 -15.78 -6.84
C ASN A 267 -6.81 -16.11 -7.07
N ASN A 268 -7.43 -15.43 -8.03
CA ASN A 268 -8.86 -15.56 -8.34
C ASN A 268 -9.78 -15.48 -7.10
N ASN A 269 -9.63 -14.42 -6.30
CA ASN A 269 -10.35 -14.18 -5.02
C ASN A 269 -10.05 -15.17 -3.89
N HIS A 270 -9.07 -16.07 -4.05
CA HIS A 270 -8.50 -16.85 -2.95
C HIS A 270 -7.21 -16.19 -2.48
N VAL A 271 -7.04 -16.05 -1.17
CA VAL A 271 -5.73 -15.67 -0.60
C VAL A 271 -4.88 -16.92 -0.49
N GLN A 272 -3.71 -16.91 -1.12
CA GLN A 272 -2.70 -17.97 -0.97
C GLN A 272 -1.51 -17.41 -0.19
N VAL A 273 -0.84 -18.29 0.55
CA VAL A 273 0.32 -17.95 1.36
C VAL A 273 1.49 -18.85 1.00
N ILE A 274 2.67 -18.28 0.87
CA ILE A 274 3.94 -18.99 0.74
C ILE A 274 4.90 -18.55 1.85
N ARG A 275 5.86 -19.42 2.19
CA ARG A 275 7.00 -19.06 3.03
C ARG A 275 8.28 -19.32 2.25
N VAL A 276 9.04 -18.27 2.03
CA VAL A 276 10.34 -18.34 1.35
C VAL A 276 11.43 -18.42 2.41
N THR A 277 12.45 -19.25 2.19
CA THR A 277 13.65 -19.32 3.03
C THR A 277 14.84 -18.81 2.23
N PHE A 278 15.56 -17.84 2.78
CA PHE A 278 16.76 -17.31 2.16
C PHE A 278 17.98 -18.13 2.59
N GLY A 279 18.80 -18.53 1.61
CA GLY A 279 20.05 -19.26 1.79
C GLY A 279 21.28 -18.38 1.81
#